data_AF-A0A8T5G1G9-F1
#
_entry.id   AF-A0A8T5G1G9-F1
#
_cell.length_a   1.000
_cell.length_b   1.000
_cell.length_c   1.000
_cell.angle_alpha   90.00
_cell.angle_beta   90.00
_cell.angle_gamma   90.00
#
_symmetry.space_group_name_H-M   'P 1'
#
loop_
_entity.id
_entity.type
_entity.pdbx_description
1 polymer ?
#
loop_
_entity_poly.entity_id
_entity_poly.type
_entity_poly.pdbx_seq_one_letter_code
_entity_poly.pdbx_strand_id
1 'polypeptide(L)'
;MTVTLETVAITSISFFVLYILFKKLLKTNPSALSTNKSIIICPKCASTDCKQVYTGRIRKHRNISNKYKCSKCNYTGIFPIIDSDKAKKLKRDIEEVKKSL
;
A
#
# COMPACT_ATOMS: atom_id res chain seq x y z
N MET A 1 -3.55 39.86 2.41
CA MET A 1 -2.83 39.00 1.45
C MET A 1 -3.69 38.84 0.20
N THR A 2 -3.32 39.47 -0.90
CA THR A 2 -4.03 39.37 -2.18
C THR A 2 -3.45 38.20 -2.98
N VAL A 3 -4.21 37.11 -3.06
CA VAL A 3 -3.87 35.98 -3.93
C VAL A 3 -4.07 36.44 -5.38
N THR A 4 -3.01 36.45 -6.19
CA THR A 4 -3.07 36.92 -7.58
C THR A 4 -3.72 35.85 -8.46
N LEU A 5 -4.59 36.26 -9.40
CA LEU A 5 -5.38 35.36 -10.26
C LEU A 5 -4.51 34.31 -10.99
N GLU A 6 -3.28 34.68 -11.32
CA GLU A 6 -2.28 33.82 -11.96
C GLU A 6 -1.85 32.64 -11.07
N THR A 7 -1.72 32.85 -9.75
CA THR A 7 -1.33 31.77 -8.83
C THR A 7 -2.44 30.72 -8.65
N VAL A 8 -3.71 31.12 -8.77
CA VAL A 8 -4.87 30.21 -8.73
C VAL A 8 -4.95 29.37 -10.01
N ALA A 9 -4.65 29.98 -11.16
CA ALA A 9 -4.61 29.26 -12.44
C ALA A 9 -3.47 28.22 -12.47
N ILE A 10 -2.28 28.57 -11.99
CA ILE A 10 -1.13 27.66 -11.98
C ILE A 10 -1.38 26.47 -11.04
N THR A 11 -1.97 26.70 -9.86
CA THR A 11 -2.29 25.63 -8.89
C THR A 11 -3.38 24.69 -9.38
N SER A 12 -4.42 25.21 -10.06
CA SER A 12 -5.48 24.37 -10.64
C SER A 12 -4.98 23.49 -11.79
N ILE A 13 -4.17 24.05 -12.70
CA ILE A 13 -3.59 23.28 -13.82
C ILE A 13 -2.66 22.17 -13.30
N SER A 14 -1.82 22.47 -12.31
CA SER A 14 -0.93 21.47 -11.72
C SER A 14 -1.70 20.34 -11.01
N PHE A 15 -2.80 20.65 -10.33
CA PHE A 15 -3.71 19.64 -9.77
C PHE A 15 -4.34 18.73 -10.84
N PHE A 16 -4.77 19.30 -11.96
CA PHE A 16 -5.35 18.53 -13.07
C PHE A 16 -4.35 17.54 -13.67
N VAL A 17 -3.08 17.94 -13.82
CA VAL A 17 -2.01 17.06 -14.32
C VAL A 17 -1.74 15.91 -13.34
N LEU A 18 -1.66 16.20 -12.05
CA LEU A 18 -1.52 15.19 -10.99
C LEU A 18 -2.69 14.19 -10.98
N TYR A 19 -3.92 14.67 -11.15
CA TYR A 19 -5.11 13.82 -11.20
C TYR A 19 -5.09 12.86 -12.40
N ILE A 20 -4.69 13.34 -13.58
CA ILE A 20 -4.58 12.50 -14.78
C ILE A 20 -3.50 11.42 -14.60
N LEU A 21 -2.35 11.77 -14.02
CA LEU A 21 -1.29 10.80 -13.70
C LEU A 21 -1.77 9.74 -12.70
N PHE A 22 -2.49 10.16 -11.65
CA PHE A 22 -3.04 9.27 -10.64
C PHE A 22 -4.07 8.29 -11.23
N LYS A 23 -4.94 8.77 -12.11
CA LYS A 23 -5.93 7.94 -12.82
C LYS A 23 -5.27 6.89 -13.71
N LYS A 24 -4.15 7.26 -14.36
CA LYS A 24 -3.36 6.35 -15.19
C LYS A 24 -2.70 5.25 -14.34
N LEU A 25 -2.17 5.61 -13.17
CA LEU A 25 -1.57 4.67 -12.20
C LEU A 25 -2.60 3.66 -11.66
N LEU A 26 -3.81 4.11 -11.32
CA LEU A 26 -4.90 3.23 -10.87
C LEU A 26 -5.34 2.25 -11.96
N LYS A 27 -5.36 2.68 -13.23
CA LYS A 27 -5.72 1.80 -14.36
C LYS A 27 -4.68 0.71 -14.61
N THR A 28 -3.40 0.99 -14.34
CA THR A 28 -2.30 0.01 -14.49
C THR A 28 -2.16 -0.98 -13.34
N ASN A 29 -2.69 -0.67 -12.14
CA ASN A 29 -2.58 -1.53 -10.96
C ASN A 29 -3.95 -1.74 -10.26
N PRO A 30 -4.90 -2.43 -10.90
CA PRO A 30 -6.21 -2.73 -10.30
C PRO A 30 -6.10 -3.62 -9.03
N SER A 31 -4.96 -4.29 -8.81
CA SER A 31 -4.66 -5.09 -7.63
C SER A 31 -4.32 -4.26 -6.37
N ALA A 32 -4.03 -2.96 -6.50
CA ALA A 32 -3.79 -2.07 -5.36
C ALA A 32 -5.08 -1.80 -4.54
N LEU A 33 -6.24 -2.13 -5.10
CA LEU A 33 -7.55 -2.01 -4.48
C LEU A 33 -8.15 -3.39 -4.13
N SER A 34 -7.31 -4.41 -3.90
CA SER A 34 -7.79 -5.68 -3.35
C SER A 34 -8.08 -5.51 -1.86
N THR A 35 -9.37 -5.30 -1.58
CA THR A 35 -10.08 -5.52 -0.33
C THR A 35 -9.39 -6.51 0.63
N ASN A 36 -8.94 -5.96 1.76
CA ASN A 36 -8.65 -6.64 3.02
C ASN A 36 -7.81 -7.93 2.93
N LYS A 37 -6.49 -7.78 3.01
CA LYS A 37 -5.58 -8.66 3.76
C LYS A 37 -4.24 -7.94 3.83
N SER A 38 -3.61 -8.01 4.99
CA SER A 38 -2.36 -7.35 5.31
C SER A 38 -1.32 -7.41 4.18
N ILE A 39 -0.56 -6.32 4.02
CA ILE A 39 0.49 -6.21 3.00
C ILE A 39 1.72 -6.95 3.52
N ILE A 40 2.23 -7.89 2.73
CA ILE A 40 3.40 -8.70 3.09
C ILE A 40 4.56 -8.26 2.22
N ILE A 41 5.66 -7.81 2.85
CA ILE A 41 6.80 -7.26 2.13
C ILE A 41 7.97 -8.23 2.24
N CYS A 42 8.57 -8.59 1.09
CA CYS A 42 9.80 -9.37 1.10
C CYS A 42 10.98 -8.54 1.63
N PRO A 43 11.72 -9.00 2.66
CA PRO A 43 12.82 -8.24 3.22
C PRO A 43 14.05 -8.13 2.29
N LYS A 44 14.16 -8.99 1.27
CA LYS A 44 15.30 -8.98 0.34
C LYS A 44 15.12 -8.06 -0.87
N CYS A 45 13.90 -7.94 -1.37
CA CYS A 45 13.64 -7.24 -2.64
C CYS A 45 12.47 -6.26 -2.57
N ALA A 46 11.92 -6.01 -1.38
CA ALA A 46 10.76 -5.15 -1.12
C ALA A 46 9.50 -5.48 -1.93
N SER A 47 9.45 -6.66 -2.58
CA SER A 47 8.29 -7.08 -3.36
C SER A 47 7.10 -7.38 -2.46
N THR A 48 5.91 -6.94 -2.89
CA THR A 48 4.62 -7.28 -2.26
C THR A 48 4.04 -8.60 -2.77
N ASP A 49 4.60 -9.16 -3.85
CA ASP A 49 4.16 -10.41 -4.47
C ASP A 49 4.65 -11.65 -3.72
N CYS A 50 4.15 -11.81 -2.49
CA CYS A 50 4.53 -12.88 -1.58
C CYS A 50 3.37 -13.86 -1.37
N LYS A 51 3.66 -15.17 -1.41
CA LYS A 51 2.67 -16.24 -1.22
C LYS A 51 2.92 -16.96 0.10
N GLN A 52 1.86 -17.25 0.85
CA GLN A 52 1.97 -18.07 2.05
C GLN A 52 2.28 -19.52 1.65
N VAL A 53 3.30 -20.11 2.28
CA VAL A 53 3.67 -21.51 2.06
C VAL A 53 2.99 -22.34 3.14
N TYR A 54 1.90 -23.04 2.78
CA TYR A 54 1.29 -24.01 3.66
C TYR A 54 2.03 -25.34 3.56
N THR A 55 2.83 -25.68 4.56
CA THR A 55 3.36 -27.03 4.67
C THR A 55 2.24 -27.95 5.13
N GLY A 56 1.80 -28.88 4.27
CA GLY A 56 0.62 -29.73 4.42
C GLY A 56 0.59 -30.74 5.57
N ARG A 57 1.22 -30.46 6.73
CA ARG A 57 1.25 -31.38 7.88
C ARG A 57 0.71 -30.84 9.21
N ILE A 58 0.29 -29.57 9.29
CA ILE A 58 -0.02 -28.95 10.59
C ILE A 58 -1.43 -28.36 10.57
N ARG A 59 -2.43 -29.22 10.83
CA ARG A 59 -3.81 -28.82 11.11
C ARG A 59 -4.13 -28.69 12.61
N LYS A 60 -3.15 -28.80 13.54
CA LYS A 60 -3.47 -28.92 14.97
C LYS A 60 -2.61 -28.16 16.01
N HIS A 61 -1.61 -27.35 15.63
CA HIS A 61 -0.89 -26.54 16.62
C HIS A 61 -1.10 -25.04 16.38
N ARG A 62 -1.52 -24.33 17.44
CA ARG A 62 -1.84 -22.89 17.50
C ARG A 62 -0.69 -21.92 17.13
N ASN A 63 0.40 -22.41 16.56
CA ASN A 63 1.55 -21.62 16.10
C ASN A 63 1.88 -22.01 14.66
N ILE A 64 0.97 -21.68 13.73
CA ILE A 64 1.26 -21.72 12.30
C ILE A 64 2.40 -20.74 12.05
N SER A 65 3.61 -21.25 11.87
CA SER A 65 4.72 -20.43 11.42
C SER A 65 4.35 -19.88 10.04
N ASN A 66 3.97 -18.60 10.01
CA ASN A 66 3.60 -17.88 8.79
C ASN A 66 4.85 -17.70 7.93
N LYS A 67 5.24 -18.78 7.23
CA LYS A 67 6.31 -18.76 6.24
C LYS A 67 5.74 -18.27 4.91
N TYR A 68 6.44 -17.31 4.32
CA TYR A 68 6.11 -16.74 3.02
C TYR A 68 7.23 -17.00 2.04
N LYS A 69 6.86 -17.15 0.77
CA LYS A 69 7.78 -17.22 -0.36
C LYS A 69 7.57 -16.01 -1.25
N CYS A 70 8.64 -15.28 -1.54
CA CYS A 70 8.60 -14.19 -2.50
C CYS A 70 8.61 -14.75 -3.93
N SER A 71 7.71 -14.26 -4.78
CA SER A 71 7.63 -14.70 -6.18
C SER A 71 8.76 -14.13 -7.05
N LYS A 72 9.38 -13.01 -6.66
CA LYS A 72 10.45 -12.35 -7.44
C LYS A 72 11.84 -12.93 -7.16
N CYS A 73 12.23 -13.04 -5.90
CA CYS A 73 13.57 -13.47 -5.52
C CYS A 73 13.62 -14.90 -4.95
N ASN A 74 12.49 -15.62 -4.97
CA ASN A 74 12.35 -16.97 -4.41
C ASN A 74 12.74 -17.13 -2.93
N TYR A 75 12.97 -16.03 -2.22
CA TYR A 75 13.31 -16.05 -0.80
C TYR A 75 12.14 -16.60 0.01
N THR A 76 12.45 -17.49 0.95
CA THR A 76 11.49 -18.10 1.87
C THR A 76 11.84 -17.74 3.30
N GLY A 77 10.89 -17.22 4.07
CA GLY A 77 11.14 -16.83 5.44
C GLY A 77 9.92 -16.23 6.13
N ILE A 78 10.15 -15.60 7.28
CA ILE A 78 9.14 -14.80 7.98
C ILE A 78 9.24 -13.39 7.43
N PHE A 79 8.14 -12.87 6.87
CA PHE A 79 8.10 -11.56 6.25
C PHE A 79 7.35 -10.58 7.15
N PRO A 80 7.75 -9.30 7.20
CA PRO A 80 6.97 -8.27 7.86
C PRO A 80 5.59 -8.17 7.23
N ILE A 81 4.58 -8.15 8.10
CA ILE A 81 3.17 -8.03 7.73
C ILE A 81 2.70 -6.65 8.22
N ILE A 82 2.24 -5.83 7.28
CA ILE A 82 1.65 -4.53 7.58
C ILE A 82 0.13 -4.70 7.56
N ASP A 83 -0.48 -4.55 8.73
CA ASP A 83 -1.93 -4.53 8.84
C ASP A 83 -2.47 -3.33 8.05
N SER A 84 -3.30 -3.62 7.06
CA SER A 84 -3.93 -2.58 6.22
C SER A 84 -4.75 -1.60 7.05
N ASP A 85 -5.29 -2.03 8.18
CA ASP A 85 -6.15 -1.22 9.05
C ASP A 85 -5.35 -0.15 9.80
N LYS A 86 -4.13 -0.48 10.26
CA LYS A 86 -3.22 0.48 10.87
C LYS A 86 -2.75 1.52 9.85
N ALA A 87 -2.45 1.08 8.62
CA ALA A 87 -2.08 1.97 7.52
C ALA A 87 -3.24 2.90 7.11
N LYS A 88 -4.49 2.41 7.10
CA LYS A 88 -5.68 3.24 6.85
C LYS A 88 -5.95 4.24 7.98
N LYS A 89 -5.75 3.83 9.24
CA LYS A 89 -5.88 4.74 10.39
C LYS A 89 -4.89 5.91 10.27
N LEU A 90 -3.62 5.60 10.05
CA LEU A 90 -2.58 6.62 9.86
C LEU A 90 -2.92 7.60 8.72
N LYS A 91 -3.46 7.10 7.59
CA LYS A 91 -3.91 7.96 6.49
C LYS A 91 -5.04 8.91 6.88
N ARG A 92 -6.03 8.42 7.63
CA ARG A 92 -7.13 9.27 8.12
C ARG A 92 -6.61 10.34 9.08
N ASP A 93 -5.74 9.97 10.01
CA ASP A 93 -5.16 10.91 10.97
C ASP A 93 -4.37 12.03 10.24
N ILE A 94 -3.62 11.69 9.19
CA ILE A 94 -2.91 12.67 8.35
C ILE A 94 -3.89 13.57 7.57
N GLU A 95 -4.98 13.02 7.04
CA GLU A 95 -6.01 13.81 6.35
C GLU A 95 -6.77 14.74 7.29
N GLU A 96 -6.96 14.35 8.55
CA GLU A 96 -7.62 15.16 9.58
C GLU A 96 -6.74 16.34 10.01
N VAL A 97 -5.43 16.12 10.18
CA VAL A 97 -4.45 17.21 10.41
C VAL A 97 -4.40 18.16 9.22
N LYS A 98 -4.49 17.65 7.99
CA LYS A 98 -4.52 18.51 6.79
C LYS A 98 -5.77 19.38 6.65
N LYS A 99 -6.89 19.00 7.28
CA LYS A 99 -8.13 19.79 7.27
C LYS A 99 -8.17 20.88 8.35
N SER A 100 -7.30 20.78 9.35
CA SER A 100 -7.21 21.70 10.47
C SER A 100 -6.12 22.78 10.31
N LEU A 101 -5.40 22.73 9.18
CA LEU A 101 -4.48 23.76 8.67
C LEU A 101 -5.14 24.51 7.51
#